data_AF-A0A7W1BBZ1-F1
#
_entry.id   AF-A0A7W1BBZ1-F1
#
_cell.length_a   1.000
_cell.length_b   1.000
_cell.length_c   1.000
_cell.angle_alpha   90.00
_cell.angle_beta   90.00
_cell.angle_gamma   90.00
#
_symmetry.space_group_name_H-M   'P 1'
#
loop_
_entity.id
_entity.type
_entity.pdbx_description
1 polymer ?
#
loop_
_entity_poly.entity_id
_entity_poly.type
_entity_poly.pdbx_seq_one_letter_code
_entity_poly.pdbx_strand_id
1 'polypeptide(L)'
;MTGEGRKWVDLPPTLSASSRPAHSIDRSVGDAPGRPLQFSDVIEELGTIASMSTAGEAVSAEAVGLAARRAESLLIALRTQFLEDVVL
;
A
#
# COMPACT_ATOMS: atom_id res chain seq x y z
N MET A 1 -41.11 -1.30 43.38
CA MET A 1 -39.72 -0.91 43.03
C MET A 1 -39.04 -2.16 42.50
N THR A 2 -39.26 -2.51 41.23
CA THR A 2 -38.41 -2.20 40.05
C THR A 2 -36.98 -2.74 40.17
N GLY A 3 -36.65 -3.68 39.29
CA GLY A 3 -35.31 -4.23 39.11
C GLY A 3 -35.28 -5.33 38.06
N GLU A 4 -35.62 -5.00 36.81
CA GLU A 4 -35.39 -5.83 35.63
C GLU A 4 -33.90 -6.15 35.44
N GLY A 5 -33.57 -7.38 35.02
CA GLY A 5 -32.20 -7.86 34.93
C GLY A 5 -31.93 -8.89 33.84
N ARG A 6 -32.12 -8.49 32.58
CA ARG A 6 -31.43 -8.95 31.35
C ARG A 6 -31.68 -10.40 30.86
N LYS A 7 -32.58 -10.47 29.86
CA LYS A 7 -32.75 -11.56 28.90
C LYS A 7 -31.48 -11.71 28.05
N TRP A 8 -30.92 -12.93 28.00
CA TRP A 8 -29.82 -13.28 27.09
C TRP A 8 -30.28 -13.07 25.64
N VAL A 9 -29.56 -12.25 24.89
CA VAL A 9 -29.80 -12.03 23.47
C VAL A 9 -29.05 -13.12 22.71
N ASP A 10 -29.81 -13.95 21.98
CA ASP A 10 -29.27 -14.93 21.05
C ASP A 10 -28.42 -14.21 19.99
N LEU A 11 -27.12 -14.53 19.94
CA LEU A 11 -26.23 -14.09 18.87
C LEU A 11 -26.57 -14.87 17.59
N PRO A 12 -26.76 -14.21 16.44
CA PRO A 12 -26.94 -14.93 15.17
C PRO A 12 -25.66 -15.69 14.79
N PRO A 13 -25.79 -16.84 14.10
CA PRO A 13 -24.64 -17.64 13.69
C PRO A 13 -23.70 -16.80 12.82
N THR A 14 -22.44 -16.76 13.25
CA THR A 14 -21.35 -16.07 12.59
C THR A 14 -21.30 -16.39 11.10
N LEU A 15 -21.26 -15.33 10.31
CA LEU A 15 -21.12 -15.29 8.86
C LEU A 15 -20.15 -16.37 8.36
N SER A 16 -20.72 -17.28 7.58
CA SER A 16 -20.01 -18.28 6.79
C SER A 16 -18.84 -17.66 6.05
N ALA A 17 -17.72 -18.37 6.08
CA ALA A 17 -16.45 -18.04 5.46
C ALA A 17 -16.63 -17.40 4.06
N SER A 18 -16.37 -16.10 3.98
CA SER A 18 -16.16 -15.45 2.70
C SER A 18 -14.84 -15.98 2.14
N SER A 19 -14.96 -16.88 1.16
CA SER A 19 -13.89 -17.26 0.25
C SER A 19 -13.26 -15.99 -0.30
N ARG A 20 -12.11 -15.59 0.26
CA ARG A 20 -11.27 -14.58 -0.35
C ARG A 20 -10.83 -15.11 -1.71
N PRO A 21 -11.12 -14.43 -2.83
CA PRO A 21 -10.40 -14.74 -4.05
C PRO A 21 -8.92 -14.47 -3.78
N ALA A 22 -8.08 -15.45 -4.10
CA ALA A 22 -6.64 -15.25 -4.17
C ALA A 22 -6.38 -14.17 -5.23
N HIS A 23 -6.24 -12.91 -4.80
CA HIS A 23 -5.65 -11.89 -5.63
C HIS A 23 -4.21 -12.34 -5.90
N SER A 24 -4.02 -12.99 -7.04
CA SER A 24 -2.72 -13.12 -7.67
C SER A 24 -2.29 -11.69 -8.00
N ILE A 25 -1.54 -11.08 -7.08
CA ILE A 25 -0.87 -9.81 -7.35
C ILE A 25 0.17 -10.15 -8.40
N ASP A 26 -0.15 -9.81 -9.64
CA ASP A 26 0.77 -9.81 -10.75
C ASP A 26 1.93 -8.86 -10.38
N ARG A 27 3.09 -9.41 -10.04
CA ARG A 27 4.28 -8.66 -9.59
C ARG A 27 5.00 -8.00 -10.76
N SER A 28 4.26 -7.53 -11.75
CA SER A 28 4.79 -6.69 -12.81
C SER A 28 4.69 -5.23 -12.38
N VAL A 29 5.45 -4.87 -11.34
CA VAL A 29 5.76 -3.45 -11.06
C VAL A 29 6.84 -3.05 -12.05
N GLY A 30 6.42 -2.94 -13.31
CA GLY A 30 7.22 -2.49 -14.42
C GLY A 30 6.35 -1.55 -15.22
N ASP A 31 6.48 -0.26 -14.91
CA ASP A 31 6.29 0.87 -15.81
C ASP A 31 5.57 0.50 -17.13
N ALA A 32 4.25 0.30 -17.07
CA ALA A 32 3.46 0.12 -18.28
C ALA A 32 3.42 1.51 -18.94
N PRO A 33 4.10 1.71 -20.08
CA PRO A 33 4.19 3.04 -20.68
C PRO A 33 2.79 3.55 -21.00
N GLY A 34 2.41 4.66 -20.37
CA GLY A 34 1.12 5.32 -20.59
C GLY A 34 0.08 5.19 -19.48
N ARG A 35 0.32 4.45 -18.38
CA ARG A 35 -0.56 4.56 -17.20
C ARG A 35 -0.22 5.79 -16.35
N PRO A 36 -1.21 6.56 -15.86
CA PRO A 36 -0.96 7.60 -14.87
C PRO A 36 -0.30 7.02 -13.62
N LEU A 37 0.62 7.79 -13.03
CA LEU A 37 1.33 7.34 -11.85
C LEU A 37 0.37 7.40 -10.65
N GLN A 38 0.40 6.38 -9.80
CA GLN A 38 -0.45 6.33 -8.62
C GLN A 38 0.37 6.51 -7.34
N PHE A 39 -0.27 7.02 -6.29
CA PHE A 39 0.36 7.11 -4.97
C PHE A 39 0.84 5.75 -4.46
N SER A 40 0.17 4.66 -4.82
CA SER A 40 0.60 3.30 -4.47
C SER A 40 2.00 2.98 -4.97
N ASP A 41 2.37 3.45 -6.17
CA ASP A 41 3.68 3.19 -6.76
C ASP A 41 4.80 3.84 -5.91
N VAL A 42 4.55 5.04 -5.37
CA VAL A 42 5.47 5.71 -4.43
C VAL A 42 5.54 4.97 -3.09
N ILE A 43 4.40 4.56 -2.55
CA ILE A 43 4.33 3.87 -1.25
C ILE A 43 5.03 2.51 -1.30
N GLU A 44 4.93 1.78 -2.40
CA GLU A 44 5.63 0.52 -2.62
C GLU A 44 7.16 0.71 -2.64
N GLU A 45 7.65 1.73 -3.34
CA GLU A 45 9.09 2.04 -3.37
C GLU A 45 9.61 2.45 -1.99
N LEU A 46 8.86 3.29 -1.26
CA LEU A 46 9.20 3.66 0.13
C LEU A 46 9.17 2.44 1.08
N GLY A 47 8.22 1.53 0.87
CA GLY A 47 8.16 0.25 1.60
C GLY A 47 9.38 -0.63 1.34
N THR A 48 9.87 -0.64 0.10
CA THR A 48 11.11 -1.34 -0.27
C THR A 48 12.30 -0.78 0.48
N ILE A 49 12.45 0.55 0.52
CA ILE A 49 13.51 1.23 1.31
C ILE A 49 13.39 0.90 2.80
N ALA A 50 12.19 0.92 3.36
CA ALA A 50 11.96 0.58 4.77
C ALA A 50 12.34 -0.88 5.07
N SER A 51 12.02 -1.81 4.17
CA SER A 51 12.35 -3.23 4.31
C SER A 51 13.87 -3.47 4.34
N MET A 52 14.64 -2.69 3.58
CA MET A 52 16.11 -2.76 3.58
C MET A 52 16.70 -2.43 4.96
N SER A 53 16.07 -1.55 5.74
CA SER A 53 16.55 -1.19 7.08
C SER A 53 16.27 -2.26 8.15
N THR A 54 15.31 -3.15 7.89
CA THR A 54 14.82 -4.14 8.87
C THR A 54 15.31 -5.56 8.60
N ALA A 55 15.92 -5.81 7.44
CA ALA A 55 16.30 -7.14 6.97
C ALA A 55 17.42 -7.82 7.80
N GLY A 56 18.09 -7.12 8.72
CA GLY A 56 19.18 -7.68 9.54
C GLY A 56 20.44 -8.07 8.75
N GLU A 57 20.38 -8.00 7.41
CA GLU A 57 21.48 -8.20 6.47
C GLU A 57 22.18 -6.87 6.16
N ALA A 58 23.47 -6.94 5.84
CA ALA A 58 24.25 -5.77 5.44
C ALA A 58 23.79 -5.27 4.06
N VAL A 59 22.85 -4.34 4.04
CA VAL A 59 22.42 -3.65 2.81
C VAL A 59 23.49 -2.66 2.37
N SER A 60 23.85 -2.68 1.09
CA SER A 60 24.82 -1.73 0.53
C SER A 60 24.25 -0.31 0.46
N ALA A 61 25.08 0.69 0.77
CA ALA A 61 24.71 2.09 0.64
C ALA A 61 24.30 2.45 -0.81
N GLU A 62 24.87 1.76 -1.80
CA GLU A 62 24.52 1.91 -3.21
C GLU A 62 23.07 1.46 -3.49
N ALA A 63 22.64 0.33 -2.94
CA ALA A 63 21.28 -0.17 -3.12
C ALA A 63 20.24 0.78 -2.50
N VAL A 64 20.54 1.32 -1.32
CA VAL A 64 19.71 2.35 -0.67
C VAL A 64 19.66 3.62 -1.51
N GLY A 65 20.81 4.10 -2.01
CA GLY A 65 20.89 5.29 -2.85
C GLY A 65 20.09 5.13 -4.15
N LEU A 66 20.11 3.95 -4.77
CA LEU A 66 19.34 3.66 -5.97
C LEU A 66 17.83 3.66 -5.70
N ALA A 67 17.37 3.06 -4.60
CA ALA A 67 15.97 3.07 -4.22
C ALA A 67 15.48 4.49 -3.87
N ALA A 68 16.29 5.28 -3.16
CA ALA A 68 15.98 6.68 -2.85
C ALA A 68 15.80 7.53 -4.11
N ARG A 69 16.70 7.40 -5.11
CA ARG A 69 16.58 8.11 -6.39
C ARG A 69 15.34 7.71 -7.19
N ARG A 70 14.94 6.44 -7.12
CA ARG A 70 13.68 5.97 -7.74
C ARG A 70 12.48 6.61 -7.06
N ALA A 71 12.41 6.60 -5.73
CA ALA A 71 11.34 7.26 -4.99
C ALA A 71 11.25 8.77 -5.32
N GLU A 72 12.39 9.47 -5.41
CA GLU A 72 12.44 10.88 -5.83
C GLU A 72 11.86 11.08 -7.23
N SER A 73 12.23 10.23 -8.18
CA SER A 73 11.74 10.30 -9.57
C SER A 73 10.21 10.13 -9.64
N LEU A 74 9.66 9.18 -8.87
CA LEU A 74 8.22 8.95 -8.78
C LEU A 74 7.49 10.17 -8.19
N LEU A 75 8.05 10.78 -7.14
CA LEU A 75 7.47 11.98 -6.54
C LEU A 75 7.47 13.18 -7.50
N ILE A 76 8.54 13.37 -8.28
CA ILE A 76 8.61 14.43 -9.29
C ILE A 76 7.55 14.21 -10.37
N ALA A 77 7.42 12.99 -10.88
CA ALA A 77 6.42 12.65 -11.89
C ALA A 77 4.99 12.87 -11.36
N LEU A 78 4.71 12.45 -10.13
CA LEU A 78 3.40 12.63 -9.49
C LEU A 78 3.06 14.11 -9.29
N ARG A 79 4.04 14.92 -8.88
CA ARG A 79 3.88 16.38 -8.77
C ARG A 79 3.53 17.00 -10.12
N THR A 80 4.22 16.61 -11.18
CA THR A 80 3.96 17.12 -12.53
C THR A 80 2.54 16.77 -12.97
N GLN A 81 2.12 15.51 -12.83
CA GLN A 81 0.75 15.07 -13.15
C GLN A 81 -0.30 15.84 -12.36
N PHE A 82 -0.11 16.02 -11.05
CA PHE A 82 -1.03 16.80 -10.23
C PHE A 82 -1.15 18.26 -10.69
N LEU A 83 -0.04 18.89 -11.05
CA LEU A 83 -0.06 20.26 -11.55
C LEU A 83 -0.74 20.36 -12.90
N GLU A 84 -0.56 19.39 -13.79
CA GLU A 84 -1.28 19.31 -15.06
C GLU A 84 -2.78 19.15 -14.83
N ASP A 85 -3.20 18.30 -13.90
CA ASP A 85 -4.62 18.00 -13.64
C ASP A 85 -5.36 19.13 -12.91
N VAL A 86 -4.67 19.98 -12.13
CA VAL A 86 -5.29 20.99 -11.25
C VAL A 86 -5.13 22.42 -11.76
N VAL A 87 -4.07 22.72 -12.52
CA VAL A 87 -3.79 24.09 -13.00
C VAL A 87 -4.33 24.36 -14.40
N LEU A 88 -4.46 23.33 -15.25
CA LEU A 88 -5.03 23.43 -16.60
C LEU A 88 -6.54 23.15 -16.60
#